data_AF-A0A941RQD9-F1
#
_entry.id   AF-A0A941RQD9-F1
#
_cell.length_a   1.000
_cell.length_b   1.000
_cell.length_c   1.000
_cell.angle_alpha   90.00
_cell.angle_beta   90.00
_cell.angle_gamma   90.00
#
_symmetry.space_group_name_H-M   'P 1'
#
loop_
_entity.id
_entity.type
_entity.pdbx_description
1 polymer ?
#
loop_
_entity_poly.entity_id
_entity_poly.type
_entity_poly.pdbx_seq_one_letter_code
_entity_poly.pdbx_strand_id
1 'polypeptide(L)' 'MTWPSRTTLNKQLDFTPPPQDLGAMAEVLEGKHGLHAAGVAEFFALYHGQKGDAGRSWAWTSVAELVRTRERERLDEM' A
#
# COMPACT_ATOMS: atom_id res chain seq x y z
N MET A 1 -1.18 18.44 33.96
CA MET A 1 -0.86 18.36 32.52
C MET A 1 -0.73 16.88 32.17
N THR A 2 -1.76 16.26 31.62
CA THR A 2 -1.72 14.86 31.17
C THR A 2 -1.24 14.85 29.72
N TRP A 3 -0.04 14.33 29.46
CA TRP A 3 0.42 14.12 28.09
C TRP A 3 -0.54 13.14 27.39
N PRO A 4 -0.99 13.44 26.16
CA PRO A 4 -1.80 12.50 25.41
C PRO A 4 -0.96 11.24 25.16
N SER A 5 -1.55 10.07 25.42
CA SER A 5 -0.93 8.77 25.15
C SER A 5 -0.45 8.71 23.69
N ARG A 6 0.70 8.08 23.44
CA ARG A 6 1.30 7.96 22.09
C ARG A 6 0.30 7.48 21.02
N THR A 7 -0.68 6.68 21.42
CA THR A 7 -1.79 6.17 20.62
C THR A 7 -2.74 7.25 20.10
N THR A 8 -3.02 8.30 20.89
CA THR A 8 -3.91 9.40 20.45
C THR A 8 -3.21 10.36 19.49
N LEU A 9 -1.88 10.50 19.59
CA LEU A 9 -1.09 11.31 18.66
C LEU A 9 -1.07 10.72 17.24
N ASN A 10 -0.98 9.40 17.12
CA ASN A 10 -0.99 8.69 15.83
C ASN A 10 -2.33 8.78 15.10
N LYS A 11 -3.43 9.12 15.78
CA LYS A 11 -4.76 9.23 15.15
C LYS A 11 -4.95 10.56 14.40
N GLN A 12 -4.06 11.53 14.62
CA GLN A 12 -4.17 12.90 14.10
C GLN A 12 -3.27 13.18 12.88
N LEU A 13 -2.29 12.31 12.61
CA LEU A 13 -1.40 12.45 11.47
C LEU A 13 -2.00 11.71 10.28
N ASP A 14 -2.20 12.42 9.17
CA ASP A 14 -2.50 11.80 7.89
C ASP A 14 -1.26 11.02 7.43
N PHE A 15 -1.33 9.69 7.53
CA PHE A 15 -0.29 8.78 7.07
C PHE A 15 -0.57 8.26 5.65
N THR A 16 -1.46 8.90 4.91
CA THR A 16 -1.68 8.56 3.51
C THR A 16 -0.41 8.87 2.73
N PRO A 17 0.29 7.85 2.19
CA PRO A 17 1.50 8.08 1.42
C PRO A 17 1.14 8.85 0.14
N PRO A 18 1.98 9.80 -0.28
CA PRO A 18 1.76 10.53 -1.52
C PRO A 18 1.89 9.58 -2.74
N PRO A 19 1.31 9.94 -3.90
CA PRO A 19 1.27 9.04 -5.06
C PRO A 19 2.62 8.52 -5.53
N GLN A 20 3.68 9.34 -5.46
CA GLN A 20 5.04 8.91 -5.82
C GLN A 20 5.56 7.77 -4.93
N ASP A 21 5.16 7.74 -3.66
CA ASP A 21 5.60 6.70 -2.72
C ASP A 21 4.89 5.38 -3.04
N LEU A 22 3.64 5.43 -3.49
CA LEU A 22 2.92 4.25 -3.99
C LEU A 22 3.63 3.62 -5.21
N GLY A 23 4.15 4.48 -6.10
CA GLY A 23 4.95 4.05 -7.25
C GLY A 23 6.24 3.32 -6.83
N ALA A 24 7.00 3.91 -5.90
CA ALA A 24 8.21 3.28 -5.37
C ALA A 24 7.92 1.96 -4.63
N MET A 25 6.82 1.89 -3.87
CA MET A 25 6.39 0.65 -3.22
C MET A 25 6.07 -0.45 -4.24
N ALA A 26 5.37 -0.12 -5.32
CA ALA A 26 5.08 -1.05 -6.40
C ALA A 26 6.36 -1.56 -7.08
N GLU A 27 7.31 -0.67 -7.40
CA GLU A 27 8.59 -1.06 -8.02
C GLU A 27 9.38 -2.04 -7.16
N VAL A 28 9.43 -1.80 -5.84
CA VAL A 28 10.11 -2.70 -4.91
C VAL A 28 9.41 -4.06 -4.86
N LEU A 29 8.07 -4.09 -4.86
CA LEU A 29 7.34 -5.35 -4.87
C LEU A 29 7.54 -6.10 -6.19
N GLU A 30 7.45 -5.42 -7.32
CA GLU A 30 7.69 -6.00 -8.65
C GLU A 30 9.10 -6.60 -8.74
N GLY A 31 10.11 -5.86 -8.29
CA GLY A 31 11.51 -6.34 -8.32
C GLY A 31 11.78 -7.53 -7.40
N LYS A 32 11.09 -7.62 -6.24
CA LYS A 32 11.32 -8.69 -5.25
C LYS A 32 10.42 -9.90 -5.42
N HIS A 33 9.20 -9.70 -5.91
CA HIS A 33 8.15 -10.73 -5.92
C HIS A 33 7.64 -11.06 -7.33
N GLY A 34 8.03 -10.30 -8.36
CA GLY A 34 7.64 -10.55 -9.75
C GLY A 34 6.13 -10.69 -9.89
N LEU A 35 5.68 -11.83 -10.43
CA LEU A 35 4.27 -12.18 -10.64
C LEU A 35 3.43 -12.16 -9.34
N HIS A 36 4.05 -12.27 -8.17
CA HIS A 36 3.34 -12.26 -6.89
C HIS A 36 3.18 -10.86 -6.28
N ALA A 37 3.77 -9.82 -6.87
CA ALA A 37 3.80 -8.48 -6.31
C ALA A 37 2.40 -7.94 -5.98
N ALA A 38 1.43 -8.08 -6.89
CA ALA A 38 0.05 -7.64 -6.67
C ALA A 38 -0.62 -8.38 -5.50
N GLY A 39 -0.44 -9.70 -5.41
CA GLY A 39 -1.00 -10.52 -4.34
C GLY A 39 -0.40 -10.19 -2.96
N VAL A 40 0.90 -9.87 -2.90
CA VAL A 40 1.55 -9.41 -1.67
C VAL A 40 0.97 -8.06 -1.21
N ALA A 41 0.75 -7.13 -2.13
CA ALA A 41 0.11 -5.85 -1.82
C ALA A 41 -1.33 -6.05 -1.31
N GLU A 42 -2.13 -6.91 -1.94
CA GLU A 42 -3.49 -7.23 -1.47
C GLU A 42 -3.52 -7.85 -0.08
N PHE A 43 -2.56 -8.73 0.22
CA PHE A 43 -2.44 -9.29 1.56
C PHE A 43 -2.28 -8.19 2.62
N PHE A 44 -1.41 -7.21 2.37
CA PHE A 44 -1.22 -6.10 3.29
C PHE A 44 -2.44 -5.19 3.37
N ALA A 45 -3.14 -4.96 2.26
CA ALA A 45 -4.39 -4.22 2.25
C ALA A 45 -5.42 -4.87 3.17
N LEU A 46 -5.66 -6.18 3.01
CA LEU A 46 -6.58 -6.95 3.85
C LEU A 46 -6.16 -6.95 5.33
N TYR A 47 -4.88 -7.17 5.60
CA TYR A 47 -4.34 -7.19 6.96
C TYR A 47 -4.56 -5.86 7.70
N HIS A 48 -4.31 -4.74 7.02
CA HIS A 48 -4.54 -3.41 7.60
C HIS A 48 -6.04 -3.07 7.71
N GLY A 49 -6.84 -3.46 6.72
CA GLY A 49 -8.30 -3.31 6.77
C GLY A 49 -8.93 -4.03 7.96
N GLN A 50 -8.52 -5.29 8.22
CA GLN A 50 -8.99 -6.06 9.38
C GLN A 50 -8.60 -5.44 10.73
N LYS A 51 -7.52 -4.64 10.76
CA LYS A 51 -7.07 -3.91 11.95
C LYS A 51 -7.69 -2.53 12.11
N GLY A 52 -8.58 -2.14 11.19
CA GLY A 52 -9.21 -0.81 11.18
C GLY A 52 -8.28 0.31 10.72
N ASP A 53 -7.15 -0.02 10.09
CA ASP A 53 -6.20 0.95 9.53
C ASP A 53 -6.57 1.23 8.07
N ALA A 54 -7.60 2.06 7.88
CA ALA A 54 -8.15 2.37 6.57
C ALA A 54 -7.13 3.06 5.65
N GLY A 55 -6.24 3.90 6.19
CA GLY A 55 -5.24 4.62 5.42
C GLY A 55 -4.20 3.68 4.82
N ARG A 56 -3.64 2.76 5.63
CA ARG A 56 -2.70 1.76 5.12
C ARG A 56 -3.38 0.72 4.24
N SER A 57 -4.62 0.34 4.58
CA SER A 57 -5.42 -0.55 3.74
C SER A 57 -5.59 0.04 2.34
N TRP A 58 -5.98 1.31 2.25
CA TRP A 58 -6.15 2.01 0.98
C TRP A 58 -4.84 2.10 0.20
N ALA A 59 -3.74 2.50 0.85
CA ALA A 59 -2.43 2.63 0.21
C ALA A 59 -1.99 1.30 -0.43
N TRP A 60 -2.12 0.19 0.27
CA TRP A 60 -1.77 -1.12 -0.26
C TRP A 60 -2.70 -1.60 -1.37
N THR A 61 -4.00 -1.24 -1.32
CA THR A 61 -4.92 -1.47 -2.45
C THR A 61 -4.45 -0.72 -3.69
N SER A 62 -4.09 0.56 -3.56
CA SER A 62 -3.59 1.36 -4.69
C SER A 62 -2.28 0.82 -5.26
N VAL A 63 -1.38 0.31 -4.41
CA VAL A 63 -0.16 -0.38 -4.87
C VAL A 63 -0.51 -1.65 -5.67
N ALA A 64 -1.45 -2.47 -5.19
CA ALA A 64 -1.89 -3.67 -5.90
C ALA A 64 -2.47 -3.35 -7.29
N GLU A 65 -3.27 -2.29 -7.39
CA GLU A 65 -3.82 -1.81 -8.66
C GLU A 65 -2.74 -1.30 -9.62
N LEU A 66 -1.73 -0.58 -9.11
CA LEU A 66 -0.62 -0.09 -9.91
C LEU A 66 0.18 -1.25 -10.51
N VAL A 67 0.55 -2.24 -9.69
CA VAL A 67 1.27 -3.44 -10.14
C VAL A 67 0.48 -4.18 -11.22
N ARG A 68 -0.83 -4.37 -11.03
CA ARG A 68 -1.67 -5.02 -12.04
C ARG A 68 -1.76 -4.24 -13.34
N THR A 69 -1.78 -2.92 -13.25
CA THR A 69 -1.80 -2.05 -14.44
C THR A 69 -0.51 -2.21 -15.23
N ARG A 70 0.64 -2.14 -14.56
CA ARG A 70 1.96 -2.38 -15.18
C ARG A 70 2.15 -3.80 -15.72
N GLU A 71 1.55 -4.78 -15.06
CA GLU A 71 1.52 -6.16 -15.55
C GLU A 71 0.72 -6.29 -16.84
N ARG A 72 -0.48 -5.69 -16.90
CA ARG A 72 -1.28 -5.64 -18.13
C ARG A 72 -0.56 -4.92 -19.26
N GLU A 73 0.03 -3.76 -19.00
CA GLU A 73 0.80 -3.00 -19.99
C GLU A 73 1.93 -3.84 -20.60
N ARG A 74 2.67 -4.61 -19.78
CA ARG A 74 3.71 -5.53 -20.29
C ARG A 74 3.15 -6.67 -21.14
N LEU A 75 1.95 -7.16 -20.83
CA LEU A 75 1.32 -8.23 -21.61
C LEU A 75 0.73 -7.71 -22.92
N ASP A 76 0.23 -6.48 -22.93
CA ASP A 76 -0.32 -5.82 -24.12
C ASP A 76 0.78 -5.37 -25.11
N GLU A 77 2.01 -5.17 -24.64
CA GLU A 77 3.20 -4.85 -25.46
C GLU A 77 3.86 -6.08 -26.13
N MET A 78 3.41 -7.31 -25.85
CA MET A 78 3.93 -8.57 -26.44
C MET A 78 3.07 -9.10 -27.59
#